data_AF-A0A1X7H7J9-F1
#
_entry.id   AF-A0A1X7H7J9-F1
#
_cell.length_a   1.000
_cell.length_b   1.000
_cell.length_c   1.000
_cell.angle_alpha   90.00
_cell.angle_beta   90.00
_cell.angle_gamma   90.00
#
_symmetry.space_group_name_H-M   'P 1'
#
loop_
_entity.id
_entity.type
_entity.pdbx_description
1 polymer ?
#
loop_
_entity_poly.entity_id
_entity_poly.type
_entity_poly.pdbx_seq_one_letter_code
_entity_poly.pdbx_strand_id
1 'polypeptide(L)' 'MISYVIVIALALIGGVATVMVGLSQENKKSSPKYEGRTKTNMVRLVLLYVLALAAFVTIWVIYN' A
#
# COMPACT_ATOMS: atom_id res chain seq x y z
N MET A 1 13.23 -1.53 -18.77
CA MET A 1 12.85 -0.16 -18.34
C MET A 1 11.33 0.04 -18.35
N ILE A 2 10.63 -0.20 -19.47
CA ILE A 2 9.16 -0.10 -19.56
C ILE A 2 8.42 -0.98 -18.53
N SER A 3 8.88 -2.21 -18.30
CA SER A 3 8.31 -3.11 -17.29
C SER A 3 8.32 -2.54 -15.87
N TYR A 4 9.41 -1.88 -15.47
CA TYR A 4 9.51 -1.24 -14.15
C TYR A 4 8.51 -0.10 -14.00
N VAL A 5 8.32 0.70 -15.05
CA VAL A 5 7.34 1.80 -15.06
C VAL A 5 5.91 1.26 -14.88
N ILE A 6 5.57 0.16 -15.57
CA ILE A 6 4.26 -0.49 -15.46
C ILE A 6 4.02 -1.00 -14.04
N VAL A 7 5.01 -1.70 -13.44
CA VAL A 7 4.89 -2.23 -12.08
C VAL A 7 4.70 -1.12 -11.06
N ILE A 8 5.50 -0.04 -11.16
CA ILE A 8 5.39 1.11 -10.26
C ILE A 8 4.03 1.79 -10.42
N ALA A 9 3.56 2.00 -11.65
CA ALA A 9 2.26 2.62 -11.91
C ALA A 9 1.11 1.78 -11.32
N LEU A 10 1.12 0.46 -11.52
CA LEU A 10 0.12 -0.45 -10.94
C LEU A 10 0.14 -0.42 -9.41
N ALA A 11 1.34 -0.42 -8.80
CA ALA A 11 1.48 -0.31 -7.35
C ALA A 11 0.90 1.00 -6.81
N LEU A 12 1.18 2.13 -7.45
CA LEU A 12 0.63 3.43 -7.06
C LEU A 12 -0.89 3.48 -7.19
N ILE A 13 -1.44 3.02 -8.31
CA ILE A 13 -2.90 2.97 -8.54
C ILE A 13 -3.57 2.10 -7.48
N GLY A 14 -3.04 0.91 -7.23
CA GLY A 14 -3.56 0.01 -6.20
C GLY A 14 -3.47 0.60 -4.79
N GLY A 15 -2.36 1.27 -4.47
CA GLY A 15 -2.18 1.97 -3.20
C GLY A 15 -3.20 3.09 -2.98
N VAL A 16 -3.39 3.97 -3.98
CA VAL A 16 -4.37 5.06 -3.93
C VAL A 16 -5.80 4.50 -3.78
N ALA A 17 -6.17 3.52 -4.61
CA ALA A 17 -7.50 2.89 -4.52
C ALA A 17 -7.74 2.29 -3.13
N THR A 18 -6.74 1.61 -2.55
CA THR A 18 -6.82 1.02 -1.20
C THR A 18 -7.05 2.09 -0.12
N VAL A 19 -6.35 3.23 -0.21
CA VAL A 19 -6.54 4.35 0.73
C VAL A 19 -7.94 4.96 0.57
N MET A 20 -8.39 5.20 -0.66
CA MET A 20 -9.72 5.75 -0.92
C MET A 20 -10.84 4.86 -0.36
N VAL A 21 -10.75 3.55 -0.57
CA VAL A 21 -11.72 2.59 -0.01
C VAL A 21 -11.65 2.58 1.51
N GLY A 22 -10.45 2.58 2.11
CA GLY A 22 -10.28 2.58 3.55
C GLY A 22 -10.80 3.86 4.24
N LEU A 23 -10.74 5.01 3.57
CA LEU A 23 -11.28 6.27 4.09
C LEU A 23 -12.76 6.48 3.77
N SER A 24 -13.38 5.60 2.97
CA SER A 24 -14.78 5.70 2.56
C SER A 24 -15.73 5.79 3.75
N GLN A 25 -16.54 6.84 3.77
CA GLN A 25 -17.52 7.09 4.83
C GLN A 25 -18.66 6.07 4.80
N GLU A 26 -19.03 5.55 3.62
CA GLU A 26 -20.11 4.55 3.55
C GLU A 26 -19.73 3.21 4.17
N ASN A 27 -18.45 2.82 4.07
CA ASN A 27 -17.99 1.63 4.78
C ASN A 27 -17.94 1.84 6.30
N LYS A 28 -17.65 3.07 6.76
CA LYS A 28 -17.68 3.41 8.19
C LYS A 28 -19.10 3.37 8.75
N LYS A 29 -20.09 3.90 8.04
CA LYS A 29 -21.50 3.89 8.48
C LYS A 29 -22.10 2.48 8.52
N SER A 30 -21.72 1.63 7.56
CA SER A 30 -22.25 0.26 7.43
C SER A 30 -21.68 -0.73 8.47
N SER A 31 -20.50 -0.45 9.05
CA SER A 31 -19.89 -1.36 10.03
C SER A 31 -19.22 -0.63 11.21
N PRO A 32 -19.71 -0.79 12.45
CA PRO A 32 -19.17 -0.10 13.63
C PRO A 32 -17.74 -0.52 13.99
N LYS A 33 -17.25 -1.64 13.44
CA LYS A 33 -15.85 -2.11 13.63
C LYS A 33 -14.94 -1.76 12.45
N TYR A 34 -15.45 -1.06 11.42
CA TYR A 34 -14.70 -0.77 10.21
C TYR A 34 -13.45 0.04 10.50
N GLU A 35 -13.58 1.13 11.27
CA GLU A 35 -12.47 2.05 11.50
C GLU A 35 -11.28 1.37 12.20
N GLY A 36 -11.52 0.59 13.25
CA GLY A 36 -10.45 -0.13 13.95
C GLY A 36 -9.72 -1.15 13.07
N ARG A 37 -10.48 -1.90 12.25
CA ARG A 37 -9.91 -2.87 11.31
C ARG A 37 -9.14 -2.17 10.20
N THR A 38 -9.68 -1.10 9.64
CA THR A 38 -9.04 -0.34 8.56
C THR A 38 -7.74 0.31 9.04
N LYS A 39 -7.70 0.88 10.25
CA LYS A 39 -6.44 1.41 10.82
C LYS A 39 -5.37 0.32 10.92
N THR A 40 -5.73 -0.85 11.44
CA THR A 40 -4.80 -1.99 11.55
C THR A 40 -4.30 -2.46 10.18
N ASN A 41 -5.21 -2.55 9.20
CA ASN A 41 -4.87 -2.96 7.84
C ASN A 41 -4.01 -1.91 7.13
N MET A 42 -4.26 -0.62 7.30
CA MET A 42 -3.43 0.45 6.74
C MET A 42 -2.01 0.42 7.33
N VAL A 43 -1.86 0.21 8.65
CA VAL A 43 -0.54 0.07 9.27
C VAL A 43 0.23 -1.11 8.68
N ARG A 44 -0.43 -2.26 8.50
CA ARG A 44 0.18 -3.43 7.84
C ARG A 44 0.55 -3.14 6.38
N LEU A 45 -0.29 -2.42 5.65
CA LEU A 45 -0.02 -2.03 4.26
C LEU A 45 1.21 -1.12 4.18
N VAL A 46 1.31 -0.11 5.04
CA VAL A 46 2.49 0.78 5.11
C VAL A 46 3.75 -0.01 5.44
N LEU A 47 3.68 -0.92 6.42
CA LEU A 47 4.81 -1.82 6.75
C LEU A 47 5.27 -2.64 5.53
N LEU A 48 4.33 -3.20 4.74
CA LEU A 48 4.68 -3.95 3.53
C LEU A 48 5.39 -3.06 2.50
N TYR A 49 4.93 -1.83 2.29
CA TYR A 49 5.58 -0.90 1.37
C TYR A 49 6.98 -0.51 1.84
N VAL A 50 7.16 -0.26 3.14
CA VAL A 50 8.47 0.05 3.73
C VAL A 50 9.43 -1.14 3.58
N LEU A 51 8.97 -2.37 3.86
CA LEU A 51 9.78 -3.57 3.70
C LEU A 51 10.15 -3.83 2.23
N ALA A 52 9.20 -3.63 1.31
CA ALA A 52 9.46 -3.77 -0.13
C ALA A 52 10.49 -2.75 -0.62
N LEU A 53 10.39 -1.49 -0.16
CA LEU A 53 11.35 -0.44 -0.48
C LEU A 53 12.74 -0.77 0.09
N ALA A 54 12.81 -1.21 1.35
CA ALA A 54 14.07 -1.62 1.98
C ALA A 54 14.73 -2.78 1.24
N ALA A 55 13.95 -3.80 0.84
CA ALA A 55 14.45 -4.92 0.04
C ALA A 55 14.96 -4.44 -1.33
N PHE A 56 14.22 -3.57 -2.01
CA PHE A 56 14.66 -2.97 -3.28
C PHE A 56 15.98 -2.23 -3.15
N VAL A 57 16.12 -1.34 -2.14
CA VAL A 57 17.36 -0.59 -1.90
C VAL A 57 18.52 -1.53 -1.57
N THR A 58 18.28 -2.54 -0.73
CA THR A 58 19.31 -3.52 -0.34
C THR A 58 19.83 -4.28 -1.56
N ILE A 59 18.93 -4.78 -2.41
CA ILE A 59 19.30 -5.45 -3.66
C ILE A 59 20.09 -4.49 -4.55
N TRP A 60 19.59 -3.27 -4.75
CA TRP A 60 20.26 -2.29 -5.61
C TRP A 60 21.68 -1.99 -5.14
N VAL A 61 21.91 -1.80 -3.83
CA VAL A 61 23.23 -1.55 -3.25
C VAL A 61 24.18 -2.75 -3.40
N ILE A 62 23.69 -3.98 -3.34
CA ILE A 62 24.54 -5.18 -3.48
C ILE A 62 25.01 -5.37 -4.93
N TYR A 63 24.18 -5.03 -5.91
CA TYR A 63 24.43 -5.32 -7.32
C TYR A 63 24.90 -4.10 -8.15
N ASN A 64 25.17 -2.96 -7.50
CA ASN A 64 25.64 -1.73 -8.14
C ASN A 64 26.80 -1.11 -7.37
#